data_AF-A0A9X4H861-F1
#
_entry.id   AF-A0A9X4H861-F1
#
_cell.length_a   1.000
_cell.length_b   1.000
_cell.length_c   1.000
_cell.angle_alpha   90.00
_cell.angle_beta   90.00
_cell.angle_gamma   90.00
#
_symmetry.space_group_name_H-M   'P 1'
#
loop_
_entity.id
_entity.type
_entity.pdbx_description
1 polymer ?
#
loop_
_entity_poly.entity_id
_entity_poly.type
_entity_poly.pdbx_seq_one_letter_code
_entity_poly.pdbx_strand_id
1 'polypeptide(L)'
;MNKTFPAPSISLSGKAESRLGDSLLSAAGRFFLFEVKPTATQFRSEWKILENEDGSFRHNKIAFKKVKSISHKFIPTSGAQLTNSEVDDALRSLLGHQIIYWDSILDSLAIRPYLTTTLSGYVKDLDADPLKPAIEEKDRSLKFALPRINKLFTFAFTGAANAIRILNFQPCETGSASGIYTKQLGIVLNIEKKSNERAWIPLGLPAQEFNNYLKLLCKGAVDGNEPINAIVLSDQGFMHALSNTSEIVNFMEILQERIDNKALPSNLDLATNFPKLTPKSIPVNLSDSTKQLTSIIEFADRSVGIDLNRDLS
;
A
#
# COMPACT_ATOMS: atom_id res chain seq x y z
N MET A 1 -13.98 -22.16 -21.31
CA MET A 1 -13.41 -20.97 -20.64
C MET A 1 -14.53 -20.27 -19.90
N ASN A 2 -14.59 -20.38 -18.57
CA ASN A 2 -15.54 -19.59 -17.79
C ASN A 2 -15.05 -18.14 -17.79
N LYS A 3 -15.71 -17.28 -18.55
CA LYS A 3 -15.49 -15.83 -18.49
C LYS A 3 -16.08 -15.33 -17.17
N THR A 4 -15.27 -15.31 -16.11
CA THR A 4 -15.58 -14.56 -14.90
C THR A 4 -15.40 -13.08 -15.23
N PHE A 5 -16.52 -12.42 -15.53
CA PHE A 5 -16.54 -10.95 -15.62
C PHE A 5 -16.38 -10.38 -14.20
N PRO A 6 -15.65 -9.27 -14.01
CA PRO A 6 -15.66 -8.56 -12.74
C PRO A 6 -17.09 -8.15 -12.39
N ALA A 7 -17.42 -8.14 -11.09
CA ALA A 7 -18.74 -7.71 -10.64
C ALA A 7 -19.03 -6.29 -11.17
N PRO A 8 -20.20 -6.05 -11.76
CA PRO A 8 -20.54 -4.75 -12.33
C PRO A 8 -20.60 -3.70 -11.22
N SER A 9 -19.71 -2.71 -11.28
CA SER A 9 -19.50 -1.75 -10.18
C SER A 9 -19.88 -0.30 -10.51
N ILE A 10 -20.22 0.01 -11.77
CA ILE A 10 -20.56 1.38 -12.17
C ILE A 10 -21.96 1.38 -12.80
N SER A 11 -22.89 2.05 -12.15
CA SER A 11 -24.13 2.49 -12.79
C SER A 11 -24.21 4.00 -12.62
N LEU A 12 -24.34 4.71 -13.74
CA LEU A 12 -24.50 6.16 -13.82
C LEU A 12 -25.88 6.66 -13.33
N SER A 13 -26.68 5.79 -12.69
CA SER A 13 -28.00 6.14 -12.14
C SER A 13 -27.91 6.62 -10.68
N GLY A 14 -28.67 7.67 -10.36
CA GLY A 14 -28.53 8.55 -9.19
C GLY A 14 -28.81 7.98 -7.79
N LYS A 15 -28.19 6.87 -7.42
CA LYS A 15 -28.11 6.36 -6.04
C LYS A 15 -26.71 5.83 -5.73
N ALA A 16 -25.71 6.69 -5.91
CA ALA A 16 -24.30 6.34 -5.70
C ALA A 16 -23.97 6.06 -4.22
N GLU A 17 -24.60 6.80 -3.29
CA GLU A 17 -24.31 6.71 -1.84
C GLU A 17 -24.85 5.42 -1.20
N SER A 18 -26.08 5.00 -1.52
CA SER A 18 -26.62 3.73 -1.02
C SER A 18 -25.85 2.52 -1.58
N ARG A 19 -25.28 2.64 -2.79
CA ARG A 19 -24.46 1.61 -3.43
C ARG A 19 -22.99 1.64 -3.03
N LEU A 20 -22.46 2.75 -2.52
CA LEU A 20 -21.16 2.79 -1.86
C LEU A 20 -21.14 1.77 -0.72
N GLY A 21 -22.22 1.75 0.07
CA GLY A 21 -22.47 0.73 1.09
C GLY A 21 -22.55 -0.69 0.51
N ASP A 22 -23.34 -0.89 -0.55
CA ASP A 22 -23.54 -2.23 -1.15
C ASP A 22 -22.33 -2.79 -1.90
N SER A 23 -21.55 -1.94 -2.58
CA SER A 23 -20.35 -2.36 -3.31
C SER A 23 -19.15 -2.56 -2.39
N LEU A 24 -19.12 -1.93 -1.22
CA LEU A 24 -18.20 -2.27 -0.13
C LEU A 24 -18.54 -3.63 0.53
N LEU A 25 -19.75 -4.19 0.35
CA LEU A 25 -20.16 -5.47 0.95
C LEU A 25 -19.27 -6.64 0.52
N SER A 26 -18.53 -6.53 -0.59
CA SER A 26 -17.52 -7.52 -0.98
C SER A 26 -16.17 -7.34 -0.27
N ALA A 27 -16.11 -6.80 0.96
CA ALA A 27 -14.92 -6.47 1.77
C ALA A 27 -13.90 -7.61 1.99
N ALA A 28 -14.02 -8.75 1.29
CA ALA A 28 -12.95 -9.72 1.07
C ALA A 28 -11.96 -9.31 -0.04
N GLY A 29 -12.23 -8.23 -0.79
CA GLY A 29 -11.33 -7.70 -1.82
C GLY A 29 -10.07 -7.02 -1.28
N ARG A 30 -9.13 -6.75 -2.20
CA ARG A 30 -7.94 -5.94 -1.94
C ARG A 30 -8.18 -4.52 -2.42
N PHE A 31 -7.75 -3.54 -1.65
CA PHE A 31 -7.93 -2.12 -1.90
C PHE A 31 -6.61 -1.45 -2.28
N PHE A 32 -6.73 -0.42 -3.10
CA PHE A 32 -5.63 0.34 -3.67
C PHE A 32 -5.98 1.82 -3.56
N LEU A 33 -4.97 2.65 -3.29
CA LEU A 33 -4.99 4.08 -3.45
C LEU A 33 -4.11 4.40 -4.67
N PHE A 34 -4.73 4.94 -5.72
CA PHE A 34 -4.05 5.37 -6.92
C PHE A 34 -3.97 6.88 -6.99
N GLU A 35 -2.78 7.46 -6.92
CA GLU A 35 -2.57 8.85 -7.32
C GLU A 35 -2.55 8.93 -8.84
N VAL A 36 -3.46 9.70 -9.42
CA VAL A 36 -3.66 9.77 -10.88
C VAL A 36 -2.74 10.84 -11.47
N LYS A 37 -1.96 10.43 -12.47
CA LYS A 37 -1.11 11.34 -13.26
C LYS A 37 -1.36 11.11 -14.75
N PRO A 38 -1.35 12.15 -15.59
CA PRO A 38 -1.43 11.95 -17.03
C PRO A 38 -0.27 11.09 -17.56
N THR A 39 0.96 11.42 -17.15
CA THR A 39 2.19 10.78 -17.63
C THR A 39 3.26 10.78 -16.54
N ALA A 40 4.32 9.98 -16.72
CA ALA A 40 5.46 9.93 -15.81
C ALA A 40 6.18 11.28 -15.59
N THR A 41 6.13 12.18 -16.58
CA THR A 41 6.75 13.51 -16.47
C THR A 41 6.08 14.39 -15.42
N GLN A 42 4.84 14.07 -15.01
CA GLN A 42 4.11 14.84 -14.01
C GLN A 42 4.31 14.33 -12.58
N PHE A 43 5.05 13.23 -12.38
CA PHE A 43 5.29 12.69 -11.03
C PHE A 43 5.94 13.70 -10.11
N ARG A 44 6.80 14.57 -10.66
CA ARG A 44 7.49 15.63 -9.91
C ARG A 44 6.55 16.51 -9.09
N SER A 45 5.29 16.66 -9.50
CA SER A 45 4.28 17.40 -8.74
C SER A 45 4.05 16.87 -7.32
N GLU A 46 4.38 15.61 -7.04
CA GLU A 46 4.20 14.97 -5.72
C GLU A 46 5.22 15.43 -4.67
N TRP A 47 6.46 15.74 -5.07
CA TRP A 47 7.54 16.11 -4.15
C TRP A 47 8.03 17.54 -4.31
N LYS A 48 7.26 18.41 -4.97
CA LYS A 48 7.60 19.84 -5.10
C LYS A 48 7.78 20.48 -3.72
N ILE A 49 8.84 21.25 -3.60
CA ILE A 49 9.09 22.15 -2.47
C ILE A 49 8.45 23.50 -2.83
N LEU A 50 7.66 24.04 -1.90
CA LEU A 50 7.08 25.37 -1.99
C LEU A 50 7.76 26.26 -0.94
N GLU A 51 7.98 27.52 -1.31
CA GLU A 51 8.37 28.59 -0.40
C GLU A 51 7.11 29.25 0.15
N ASN A 52 7.07 29.48 1.45
CA ASN A 52 5.99 30.18 2.14
C ASN A 52 6.27 31.68 2.19
N GLU A 53 5.27 32.47 2.54
CA GLU A 53 5.40 33.94 2.66
C GLU A 53 6.44 34.37 3.70
N ASP A 54 6.72 33.53 4.70
CA ASP A 54 7.74 33.74 5.74
C ASP A 54 9.15 33.30 5.32
N GLY A 55 9.35 32.90 4.06
CA GLY A 55 10.61 32.38 3.53
C GLY A 55 10.94 30.95 3.97
N SER A 56 10.06 30.29 4.71
CA SER A 56 10.23 28.87 5.05
C SER A 56 9.83 27.96 3.90
N PHE A 57 10.44 26.77 3.82
CA PHE A 57 10.14 25.80 2.77
C PHE A 57 9.30 24.64 3.29
N ARG A 58 8.34 24.17 2.49
CA ARG A 58 7.54 22.99 2.81
C ARG A 58 7.27 22.13 1.59
N HIS A 59 7.15 20.82 1.80
CA HIS A 59 6.47 19.99 0.80
C HIS A 59 4.98 20.29 0.82
N ASN A 60 4.37 20.31 -0.37
CA ASN A 60 2.93 20.55 -0.47
C ASN A 60 2.13 19.31 -0.06
N LYS A 61 2.59 18.11 -0.44
CA LYS A 61 1.79 16.89 -0.35
C LYS A 61 1.98 16.11 0.94
N ILE A 62 0.90 15.87 1.69
CA ILE A 62 0.92 15.05 2.91
C ILE A 62 1.34 13.61 2.61
N ALA A 63 0.85 13.06 1.50
CA ALA A 63 1.21 11.72 1.05
C ALA A 63 2.73 11.58 0.89
N PHE A 64 3.36 12.58 0.25
CA PHE A 64 4.81 12.62 0.11
C PHE A 64 5.54 12.77 1.45
N LYS A 65 5.09 13.67 2.34
CA LYS A 65 5.66 13.82 3.69
C LYS A 65 5.64 12.51 4.47
N LYS A 66 4.58 11.71 4.32
CA LYS A 66 4.46 10.41 4.99
C LYS A 66 5.39 9.35 4.43
N VAL A 67 5.44 9.18 3.11
CA VAL A 67 6.41 8.23 2.55
C VAL A 67 7.84 8.64 2.84
N LYS A 68 8.15 9.94 2.85
CA LYS A 68 9.43 10.47 3.32
C LYS A 68 9.72 10.04 4.76
N SER A 69 8.75 10.21 5.68
CA SER A 69 8.88 9.76 7.06
C SER A 69 9.10 8.25 7.19
N ILE A 70 8.42 7.43 6.39
CA ILE A 70 8.64 5.98 6.34
C ILE A 70 10.07 5.71 5.87
N SER A 71 10.52 6.36 4.80
CA SER A 71 11.85 6.16 4.22
C SER A 71 12.98 6.54 5.17
N HIS A 72 12.82 7.57 6.00
CA HIS A 72 13.84 7.93 7.01
C HIS A 72 14.17 6.78 7.96
N LYS A 73 13.22 5.87 8.23
CA LYS A 73 13.43 4.70 9.09
C LYS A 73 14.41 3.69 8.50
N PHE A 74 14.56 3.70 7.17
CA PHE A 74 15.47 2.82 6.43
C PHE A 74 16.86 3.43 6.25
N ILE A 75 17.14 4.61 6.80
CA ILE A 75 18.49 5.17 6.79
C ILE A 75 19.34 4.37 7.77
N PRO A 76 20.47 3.76 7.34
CA PRO A 76 21.33 3.00 8.22
C PRO A 76 21.84 3.88 9.37
N THR A 77 21.59 3.43 10.61
CA THR A 77 22.17 4.02 11.82
C THR A 77 22.92 2.91 12.55
N SER A 78 24.14 3.19 13.02
CA SER A 78 25.00 2.19 13.66
C SER A 78 24.26 1.42 14.76
N GLY A 79 24.19 0.09 14.63
CA GLY A 79 23.54 -0.80 15.60
C GLY A 79 22.00 -0.78 15.63
N ALA A 80 21.34 0.05 14.82
CA ALA A 80 19.88 0.12 14.77
C ALA A 80 19.31 -0.92 13.80
N GLN A 81 18.46 -1.81 14.32
CA GLN A 81 17.63 -2.71 13.52
C GLN A 81 16.28 -2.04 13.22
N LEU A 82 15.71 -2.36 12.05
CA LEU A 82 14.36 -1.92 11.71
C LEU A 82 13.37 -2.64 12.62
N THR A 83 12.40 -1.91 13.15
CA THR A 83 11.29 -2.53 13.89
C THR A 83 10.26 -3.14 12.93
N ASN A 84 9.48 -4.10 13.42
CA ASN A 84 8.40 -4.72 12.64
C ASN A 84 7.41 -3.68 12.08
N SER A 85 7.03 -2.70 12.91
CA SER A 85 6.11 -1.63 12.49
C SER A 85 6.67 -0.80 11.34
N GLU A 86 7.98 -0.56 11.30
CA GLU A 86 8.61 0.22 10.23
C GLU A 86 8.66 -0.56 8.91
N VAL A 87 8.90 -1.88 8.98
CA VAL A 87 8.81 -2.78 7.83
C VAL A 87 7.36 -2.86 7.33
N ASP A 88 6.40 -2.98 8.23
CA ASP A 88 4.98 -3.08 7.90
C ASP A 88 4.46 -1.80 7.24
N ASP A 89 4.85 -0.62 7.72
CA ASP A 89 4.43 0.65 7.14
C ASP A 89 4.95 0.83 5.71
N ALA A 90 6.21 0.43 5.46
CA ALA A 90 6.76 0.42 4.10
C ALA A 90 6.03 -0.59 3.21
N LEU A 91 5.78 -1.81 3.71
CA LEU A 91 5.08 -2.84 2.96
C LEU A 91 3.64 -2.44 2.62
N ARG A 92 2.90 -1.85 3.58
CA ARG A 92 1.55 -1.31 3.35
C ARG A 92 1.57 -0.25 2.24
N SER A 93 2.53 0.67 2.29
CA SER A 93 2.70 1.69 1.26
C SER A 93 2.97 1.08 -0.11
N LEU A 94 3.90 0.12 -0.19
CA LEU A 94 4.30 -0.55 -1.43
C LEU A 94 3.19 -1.40 -2.06
N LEU A 95 2.34 -2.03 -1.24
CA LEU A 95 1.23 -2.84 -1.70
C LEU A 95 0.00 -1.99 -2.06
N GLY A 96 -0.31 -1.00 -1.24
CA GLY A 96 -1.59 -0.28 -1.28
C GLY A 96 -1.56 1.04 -2.02
N HIS A 97 -0.41 1.73 -2.12
CA HIS A 97 -0.34 3.09 -2.66
C HIS A 97 0.51 3.15 -3.93
N GLN A 98 -0.15 3.40 -5.05
CA GLN A 98 0.46 3.40 -6.38
C GLN A 98 0.21 4.73 -7.08
N ILE A 99 1.05 5.06 -8.06
CA ILE A 99 0.75 6.08 -9.05
C ILE A 99 0.21 5.38 -10.28
N ILE A 100 -0.92 5.82 -10.82
CA ILE A 100 -1.48 5.34 -12.10
C ILE A 100 -1.35 6.43 -13.17
N TYR A 101 -0.94 6.04 -14.38
CA TYR A 101 -0.66 6.97 -15.47
C TYR A 101 -0.72 6.30 -16.84
N TRP A 102 -0.82 7.10 -17.90
CA TRP A 102 -0.64 6.60 -19.25
C TRP A 102 0.85 6.46 -19.57
N ASP A 103 1.27 5.23 -19.92
CA ASP A 103 2.62 4.94 -20.39
C ASP A 103 2.60 4.70 -21.90
N SER A 104 3.30 5.54 -22.65
CA SER A 104 3.34 5.47 -24.11
C SER A 104 4.17 4.31 -24.65
N ILE A 105 5.08 3.74 -23.85
CA ILE A 105 5.89 2.58 -24.24
C ILE A 105 5.04 1.31 -24.10
N LEU A 106 4.25 1.22 -23.02
CA LEU A 106 3.30 0.13 -22.80
C LEU A 106 1.97 0.30 -23.56
N ASP A 107 1.73 1.48 -24.12
CA ASP A 107 0.47 1.89 -24.75
C ASP A 107 -0.77 1.56 -23.89
N SER A 108 -0.65 1.79 -22.58
CA SER A 108 -1.65 1.39 -21.61
C SER A 108 -1.56 2.17 -20.29
N LEU A 109 -2.59 2.00 -19.45
CA LEU A 109 -2.53 2.46 -18.07
C LEU A 109 -1.51 1.61 -17.30
N ALA A 110 -0.51 2.30 -16.78
CA ALA A 110 0.59 1.74 -16.04
C ALA A 110 0.53 2.16 -14.56
N ILE A 111 1.14 1.36 -13.70
CA ILE A 111 1.24 1.59 -12.27
C ILE A 111 2.69 1.50 -11.79
N ARG A 112 3.02 2.29 -10.77
CA ARG A 112 4.27 2.19 -10.02
C ARG A 112 4.02 2.41 -8.52
N PRO A 113 4.80 1.79 -7.62
CA PRO A 113 4.68 2.06 -6.19
C PRO A 113 4.97 3.53 -5.89
N TYR A 114 4.04 4.19 -5.19
CA TYR A 114 4.16 5.61 -4.88
C TYR A 114 5.42 5.88 -4.04
N LEU A 115 5.71 5.03 -3.04
CA LEU A 115 6.84 5.19 -2.12
C LEU A 115 8.20 5.24 -2.84
N THR A 116 8.53 4.22 -3.63
CA THR A 116 9.84 4.17 -4.31
C THR A 116 9.93 5.16 -5.46
N THR A 117 8.82 5.41 -6.17
CA THR A 117 8.79 6.36 -7.30
C THR A 117 9.02 7.78 -6.81
N THR A 118 8.29 8.22 -5.78
CA THR A 118 8.44 9.59 -5.25
C THR A 118 9.76 9.77 -4.52
N LEU A 119 10.22 8.77 -3.75
CA LEU A 119 11.52 8.81 -3.11
C LEU A 119 12.68 8.90 -4.12
N SER A 120 12.67 8.05 -5.16
CA SER A 120 13.71 8.06 -6.19
C SER A 120 13.73 9.39 -6.95
N GLY A 121 12.56 9.90 -7.34
CA GLY A 121 12.44 11.19 -8.01
C GLY A 121 12.93 12.36 -7.14
N TYR A 122 12.59 12.35 -5.85
CA TYR A 122 13.05 13.36 -4.91
C TYR A 122 14.56 13.33 -4.73
N VAL A 123 15.15 12.16 -4.47
CA VAL A 123 16.62 12.02 -4.31
C VAL A 123 17.36 12.50 -5.55
N LYS A 124 16.88 12.18 -6.76
CA LYS A 124 17.45 12.70 -8.02
C LYS A 124 17.40 14.23 -8.10
N ASP A 125 16.28 14.83 -7.70
CA ASP A 125 16.15 16.29 -7.66
C ASP A 125 17.09 16.94 -6.61
N LEU A 126 17.35 16.26 -5.49
CA LEU A 126 18.32 16.72 -4.48
C LEU A 126 19.77 16.66 -4.98
N ASP A 127 20.12 15.59 -5.69
CA ASP A 127 21.48 15.40 -6.23
C ASP A 127 21.76 16.38 -7.39
N ALA A 128 20.73 16.76 -8.16
CA ALA A 128 20.85 17.69 -9.27
C ALA A 128 21.06 19.16 -8.84
N ASP A 129 20.63 19.52 -7.63
CA ASP A 129 20.75 20.88 -7.10
C ASP A 129 21.20 20.84 -5.62
N PRO A 130 22.49 20.51 -5.37
CA PRO A 130 22.99 20.25 -4.03
C PRO A 130 23.08 21.51 -3.17
N LEU A 131 22.90 22.71 -3.72
CA LEU A 131 23.02 23.99 -2.99
C LEU A 131 21.67 24.61 -2.62
N LYS A 132 20.54 23.93 -2.87
CA LYS A 132 19.22 24.45 -2.51
C LYS A 132 19.11 24.67 -0.99
N PRO A 133 18.98 25.93 -0.52
CA PRO A 133 18.93 26.26 0.91
C PRO A 133 17.69 25.71 1.62
N ALA A 134 16.70 25.23 0.86
CA ALA A 134 15.44 24.66 1.32
C ALA A 134 15.50 23.21 1.82
N ILE A 135 16.63 22.52 1.62
CA ILE A 135 16.75 21.08 1.86
C ILE A 135 17.40 20.86 3.23
N GLU A 136 16.66 20.27 4.16
CA GLU A 136 17.19 19.85 5.45
C GLU A 136 18.29 18.77 5.24
N GLU A 137 19.42 18.85 5.95
CA GLU A 137 20.52 17.87 5.83
C GLU A 137 20.03 16.42 5.98
N LYS A 138 19.02 16.21 6.83
CA LYS A 138 18.39 14.91 7.04
C LYS A 138 17.76 14.31 5.77
N ASP A 139 17.30 15.14 4.84
CA ASP A 139 16.70 14.69 3.57
C ASP A 139 17.77 14.17 2.60
N ARG A 140 19.02 14.67 2.66
CA ARG A 140 20.11 14.13 1.82
C ARG A 140 20.43 12.69 2.15
N SER A 141 20.25 12.30 3.41
CA SER A 141 20.45 10.92 3.87
C SER A 141 19.42 9.93 3.31
N LEU A 142 18.32 10.41 2.68
CA LEU A 142 17.35 9.54 2.01
C LEU A 142 17.94 8.73 0.85
N LYS A 143 19.07 9.17 0.27
CA LYS A 143 19.81 8.39 -0.74
C LYS A 143 20.26 7.01 -0.22
N PHE A 144 20.42 6.87 1.09
CA PHE A 144 20.77 5.60 1.73
C PHE A 144 19.55 4.72 2.06
N ALA A 145 18.35 5.31 2.14
CA ALA A 145 17.12 4.58 2.42
C ALA A 145 16.66 3.73 1.23
N LEU A 146 16.70 4.29 0.01
CA LEU A 146 16.20 3.62 -1.19
C LEU A 146 16.89 2.28 -1.48
N PRO A 147 18.23 2.15 -1.42
CA PRO A 147 18.90 0.86 -1.57
C PRO A 147 18.47 -0.17 -0.52
N ARG A 148 18.29 0.24 0.74
CA ARG A 148 17.84 -0.66 1.82
C ARG A 148 16.39 -1.12 1.61
N ILE A 149 15.52 -0.22 1.18
CA ILE A 149 14.13 -0.55 0.80
C ILE A 149 14.12 -1.54 -0.36
N ASN A 150 14.90 -1.28 -1.43
CA ASN A 150 14.96 -2.15 -2.60
C ASN A 150 15.63 -3.52 -2.30
N LYS A 151 16.54 -3.56 -1.32
CA LYS A 151 17.13 -4.81 -0.84
C LYS A 151 16.05 -5.69 -0.19
N LEU A 152 15.19 -5.10 0.65
CA LEU A 152 14.14 -5.81 1.38
C LEU A 152 12.89 -6.10 0.54
N PHE A 153 12.53 -5.18 -0.35
CA PHE A 153 11.29 -5.24 -1.12
C PHE A 153 11.58 -5.07 -2.60
N THR A 154 11.03 -5.97 -3.41
CA THR A 154 11.15 -5.88 -4.87
C THR A 154 9.76 -5.85 -5.49
N PHE A 155 9.43 -4.74 -6.16
CA PHE A 155 8.27 -4.72 -7.06
C PHE A 155 8.55 -5.63 -8.25
N ALA A 156 7.64 -6.56 -8.50
CA ALA A 156 7.90 -7.58 -9.51
C ALA A 156 6.64 -7.97 -10.28
N PHE A 157 6.87 -8.72 -11.34
CA PHE A 157 5.87 -9.38 -12.15
C PHE A 157 6.14 -10.88 -12.18
N THR A 158 5.09 -11.69 -12.14
CA THR A 158 5.23 -13.15 -11.99
C THR A 158 4.84 -13.94 -13.24
N GLY A 159 4.14 -13.32 -14.19
CA GLY A 159 3.57 -14.00 -15.35
C GLY A 159 2.41 -14.95 -15.04
N ALA A 160 2.27 -15.43 -13.81
CA ALA A 160 1.22 -16.35 -13.40
C ALA A 160 -0.01 -15.60 -12.86
N ALA A 161 -1.17 -15.81 -13.49
CA ALA A 161 -2.44 -15.27 -13.00
C ALA A 161 -2.84 -15.95 -11.67
N ASN A 162 -3.38 -15.18 -10.72
CA ASN A 162 -3.76 -15.65 -9.37
C ASN A 162 -2.60 -16.31 -8.62
N ALA A 163 -1.43 -15.71 -8.77
CA ALA A 163 -0.16 -16.09 -8.23
C ALA A 163 -0.19 -16.23 -6.68
N ILE A 164 -0.06 -17.46 -6.18
CA ILE A 164 0.06 -17.79 -4.75
C ILE A 164 1.34 -18.62 -4.57
N ARG A 165 2.28 -18.17 -3.72
CA ARG A 165 3.57 -18.83 -3.42
C ARG A 165 4.46 -19.09 -4.64
N ILE A 166 5.18 -18.06 -5.10
CA ILE A 166 5.98 -18.15 -6.33
C ILE A 166 7.48 -18.09 -6.05
N LEU A 167 8.21 -19.00 -6.71
CA LEU A 167 9.67 -19.05 -6.70
C LEU A 167 10.33 -18.19 -7.80
N ASN A 168 9.61 -17.93 -8.91
CA ASN A 168 10.11 -17.19 -10.08
C ASN A 168 9.35 -15.87 -10.30
N PHE A 169 10.07 -14.76 -10.25
CA PHE A 169 9.54 -13.42 -10.54
C PHE A 169 10.56 -12.61 -11.33
N GLN A 170 10.08 -11.56 -11.99
CA GLN A 170 10.89 -10.59 -12.70
C GLN A 170 10.73 -9.22 -12.02
N PRO A 171 11.80 -8.65 -11.44
CA PRO A 171 11.76 -7.29 -10.93
C PRO A 171 11.30 -6.33 -12.03
N CYS A 172 10.46 -5.37 -11.67
CA CYS A 172 10.00 -4.35 -12.59
C CYS A 172 9.88 -3.00 -11.88
N GLU A 173 10.01 -1.92 -12.65
CA GLU A 173 9.76 -0.57 -12.15
C GLU A 173 8.32 -0.11 -12.38
N THR A 174 7.71 -0.66 -13.43
CA THR A 174 6.37 -0.33 -13.94
C THR A 174 5.64 -1.63 -14.25
N GLY A 175 4.35 -1.68 -13.93
CA GLY A 175 3.45 -2.76 -14.33
C GLY A 175 2.21 -2.22 -15.03
N SER A 176 1.53 -3.05 -15.84
CA SER A 176 0.22 -2.69 -16.38
C SER A 176 -0.84 -2.70 -15.27
N ALA A 177 -1.78 -1.76 -15.30
CA ALA A 177 -2.93 -1.74 -14.40
C ALA A 177 -3.76 -3.03 -14.48
N SER A 178 -3.78 -3.72 -15.63
CA SER A 178 -4.45 -5.04 -15.75
C SER A 178 -3.83 -6.10 -14.84
N GLY A 179 -2.55 -5.96 -14.49
CA GLY A 179 -1.81 -6.85 -13.60
C GLY A 179 -2.36 -6.92 -12.17
N ILE A 180 -3.15 -5.93 -11.76
CA ILE A 180 -3.86 -5.90 -10.48
C ILE A 180 -4.95 -6.98 -10.46
N TYR A 181 -5.79 -7.01 -11.48
CA TYR A 181 -6.91 -7.95 -11.57
C TYR A 181 -6.45 -9.38 -11.83
N THR A 182 -5.34 -9.56 -12.54
CA THR A 182 -4.73 -10.88 -12.75
C THR A 182 -3.87 -11.34 -11.57
N LYS A 183 -3.62 -10.48 -10.58
CA LYS A 183 -2.72 -10.73 -9.42
C LYS A 183 -1.30 -11.14 -9.84
N GLN A 184 -0.83 -10.67 -10.99
CA GLN A 184 0.51 -10.93 -11.50
C GLN A 184 1.55 -9.91 -11.00
N LEU A 185 1.09 -8.78 -10.45
CA LEU A 185 1.92 -7.75 -9.84
C LEU A 185 1.87 -7.81 -8.31
N GLY A 186 2.97 -7.44 -7.67
CA GLY A 186 3.13 -7.59 -6.23
C GLY A 186 4.53 -7.21 -5.75
N ILE A 187 4.76 -7.46 -4.46
CA ILE A 187 6.01 -7.20 -3.76
C ILE A 187 6.61 -8.54 -3.32
N VAL A 188 7.86 -8.75 -3.68
CA VAL A 188 8.70 -9.81 -3.11
C VAL A 188 9.36 -9.26 -1.86
N LEU A 189 9.24 -9.97 -0.74
CA LEU A 189 10.05 -9.75 0.44
C LEU A 189 11.30 -10.63 0.34
N ASN A 190 12.45 -9.98 0.28
CA ASN A 190 13.75 -10.64 0.33
C ASN A 190 14.17 -10.76 1.79
N ILE A 191 13.95 -11.94 2.36
CA ILE A 191 14.33 -12.22 3.74
C ILE A 191 15.69 -12.92 3.68
N GLU A 192 16.72 -12.30 4.25
CA GLU A 192 18.06 -12.89 4.33
C GLU A 192 18.07 -14.06 5.32
N LYS A 193 17.68 -15.25 4.85
CA LYS A 193 17.91 -16.52 5.55
C LYS A 193 18.93 -17.36 4.79
N LYS A 194 19.55 -18.31 5.51
CA LYS A 194 20.38 -19.39 4.94
C LYS A 194 19.67 -20.23 3.84
N SER A 195 18.34 -20.10 3.68
CA SER A 195 17.52 -20.90 2.75
C SER A 195 17.06 -20.18 1.47
N ASN A 196 17.48 -18.94 1.18
CA ASN A 196 17.04 -18.17 -0.01
C ASN A 196 15.49 -18.05 -0.13
N GLU A 197 14.76 -18.16 0.97
CA GLU A 197 13.30 -18.07 0.97
C GLU A 197 12.82 -16.64 0.66
N ARG A 198 11.97 -16.51 -0.35
CA ARG A 198 11.35 -15.26 -0.77
C ARG A 198 9.84 -15.36 -0.63
N ALA A 199 9.22 -14.36 -0.03
CA ALA A 199 7.75 -14.31 0.08
C ALA A 199 7.20 -13.38 -1.00
N TRP A 200 6.28 -13.89 -1.83
CA TRP A 200 5.54 -13.09 -2.80
C TRP A 200 4.20 -12.64 -2.22
N ILE A 201 3.91 -11.34 -2.30
CA ILE A 201 2.62 -10.76 -1.88
C ILE A 201 2.00 -10.00 -3.06
N PRO A 202 0.81 -10.38 -3.54
CA PRO A 202 0.14 -9.64 -4.63
C PRO A 202 -0.21 -8.22 -4.19
N LEU A 203 -0.24 -7.25 -5.11
CA LEU A 203 -0.59 -5.86 -4.78
C LEU A 203 -1.98 -5.72 -4.15
N GLY A 204 -2.19 -4.59 -3.48
CA GLY A 204 -3.43 -4.21 -2.79
C GLY A 204 -3.41 -4.63 -1.32
N LEU A 205 -4.28 -4.04 -0.51
CA LEU A 205 -4.36 -4.31 0.91
C LEU A 205 -5.74 -4.86 1.29
N PRO A 206 -5.84 -5.86 2.18
CA PRO A 206 -7.11 -6.18 2.83
C PRO A 206 -7.69 -4.94 3.50
N ALA A 207 -9.02 -4.86 3.63
CA ALA A 207 -9.74 -3.71 4.18
C ALA A 207 -9.12 -3.14 5.46
N GLN A 208 -8.81 -4.01 6.45
CA GLN A 208 -8.20 -3.58 7.71
C GLN A 208 -6.83 -2.91 7.51
N GLU A 209 -5.94 -3.56 6.75
CA GLU A 209 -4.60 -3.03 6.50
C GLU A 209 -4.64 -1.76 5.64
N PHE A 210 -5.60 -1.67 4.72
CA PHE A 210 -5.83 -0.46 3.93
C PHE A 210 -6.27 0.69 4.83
N ASN A 211 -7.23 0.45 5.74
CA ASN A 211 -7.68 1.46 6.69
C ASN A 211 -6.55 1.92 7.62
N ASN A 212 -5.74 0.98 8.13
CA ASN A 212 -4.57 1.29 8.93
C ASN A 212 -3.57 2.17 8.16
N TYR A 213 -3.35 1.87 6.88
CA TYR A 213 -2.48 2.67 6.02
C TYR A 213 -3.05 4.07 5.77
N LEU A 214 -4.35 4.21 5.47
CA LEU A 214 -4.97 5.52 5.29
C LEU A 214 -4.90 6.38 6.56
N LYS A 215 -5.06 5.77 7.74
CA LYS A 215 -4.86 6.45 9.03
C LYS A 215 -3.43 6.96 9.19
N LEU A 216 -2.43 6.15 8.83
CA LEU A 216 -1.03 6.57 8.81
C LEU A 216 -0.80 7.73 7.83
N LEU A 217 -1.38 7.64 6.62
CA LEU A 217 -1.25 8.64 5.55
C LEU A 217 -1.83 9.99 5.98
N CYS A 218 -2.99 9.99 6.63
CA CYS A 218 -3.70 11.21 7.03
C CYS A 218 -3.26 11.76 8.40
N LYS A 219 -2.42 11.03 9.15
CA LYS A 219 -2.00 11.44 10.49
C LYS A 219 -1.34 12.83 10.47
N GLY A 220 -1.92 13.82 11.15
CA GLY A 220 -1.37 15.18 11.18
C GLY A 220 -1.67 16.01 9.93
N ALA A 221 -2.65 15.62 9.12
CA ALA A 221 -3.32 16.55 8.21
C ALA A 221 -4.01 17.63 9.04
N VAL A 222 -3.61 18.88 8.86
CA VAL A 222 -4.30 20.04 9.45
C VAL A 222 -5.35 20.46 8.42
N ASP A 223 -6.61 20.56 8.85
CA ASP A 223 -7.78 21.02 8.09
C ASP A 223 -8.31 20.16 6.94
N GLY A 224 -7.72 18.99 6.64
CA GLY A 224 -8.33 17.97 5.75
C GLY A 224 -8.63 18.41 4.31
N ASN A 225 -8.17 19.59 3.87
CA ASN A 225 -8.53 20.16 2.58
C ASN A 225 -7.38 20.18 1.57
N GLU A 226 -6.34 19.38 1.80
CA GLU A 226 -5.26 19.27 0.83
C GLU A 226 -5.78 18.59 -0.44
N PRO A 227 -5.65 19.20 -1.63
CA PRO A 227 -6.07 18.58 -2.88
C PRO A 227 -5.30 17.30 -3.13
N ILE A 228 -6.01 16.21 -3.40
CA ILE A 228 -5.46 14.93 -3.85
C ILE A 228 -6.16 14.54 -5.14
N ASN A 229 -5.46 14.00 -6.12
CA ASN A 229 -6.09 13.47 -7.32
C ASN A 229 -5.98 11.97 -7.28
N ALA A 230 -6.80 11.34 -6.44
CA ALA A 230 -6.67 9.92 -6.17
C ALA A 230 -7.94 9.13 -6.48
N ILE A 231 -7.77 7.83 -6.65
CA ILE A 231 -8.86 6.87 -6.78
C ILE A 231 -8.62 5.75 -5.77
N VAL A 232 -9.62 5.46 -4.95
CA VAL A 232 -9.68 4.17 -4.25
C VAL A 232 -10.29 3.15 -5.19
N LEU A 233 -9.59 2.05 -5.41
CA LEU A 233 -10.05 0.93 -6.22
C LEU A 233 -10.05 -0.35 -5.37
N SER A 234 -10.98 -1.26 -5.63
CA SER A 234 -10.90 -2.65 -5.18
C SER A 234 -10.67 -3.59 -6.36
N ASP A 235 -9.94 -4.68 -6.14
CA ASP A 235 -9.84 -5.78 -7.10
C ASP A 235 -11.19 -6.49 -7.39
N GLN A 236 -12.24 -6.17 -6.62
CA GLN A 236 -13.63 -6.61 -6.86
C GLN A 236 -14.49 -5.60 -7.61
N GLY A 237 -13.91 -4.49 -8.08
CA GLY A 237 -14.57 -3.52 -8.95
C GLY A 237 -15.03 -2.22 -8.28
N PHE A 238 -15.03 -2.12 -6.95
CA PHE A 238 -15.32 -0.85 -6.27
C PHE A 238 -14.36 0.26 -6.74
N MET A 239 -14.88 1.44 -7.02
CA MET A 239 -14.09 2.62 -7.40
C MET A 239 -14.69 3.87 -6.75
N HIS A 240 -13.84 4.70 -6.16
CA HIS A 240 -14.24 5.98 -5.59
C HIS A 240 -13.15 7.03 -5.87
N ALA A 241 -13.52 8.09 -6.56
CA ALA A 241 -12.61 9.22 -6.81
C ALA A 241 -12.52 10.10 -5.56
N LEU A 242 -11.32 10.59 -5.28
CA LEU A 242 -10.98 11.43 -4.15
C LEU A 242 -10.34 12.72 -4.66
N SER A 243 -10.87 13.86 -4.23
CA SER A 243 -10.40 15.20 -4.64
C SER A 243 -9.64 15.93 -3.54
N ASN A 244 -9.81 15.53 -2.28
CA ASN A 244 -9.11 16.10 -1.13
C ASN A 244 -8.94 15.07 0.00
N THR A 245 -8.16 15.42 1.02
CA THR A 245 -7.87 14.53 2.14
C THR A 245 -9.06 14.28 3.07
N SER A 246 -10.07 15.15 3.12
CA SER A 246 -11.29 14.95 3.92
C SER A 246 -12.15 13.81 3.38
N GLU A 247 -12.16 13.62 2.06
CA GLU A 247 -12.84 12.48 1.42
C GLU A 247 -12.17 11.15 1.78
N ILE A 248 -10.84 11.14 2.01
CA ILE A 248 -10.16 9.96 2.56
C ILE A 248 -10.63 9.67 3.98
N VAL A 249 -10.79 10.70 4.81
CA VAL A 249 -11.28 10.56 6.19
C VAL A 249 -12.69 9.98 6.21
N ASN A 250 -13.60 10.53 5.41
CA ASN A 250 -14.97 10.00 5.28
C ASN A 250 -14.95 8.54 4.79
N PHE A 251 -14.10 8.23 3.81
CA PHE A 251 -13.95 6.85 3.34
C PHE A 251 -13.43 5.90 4.43
N MET A 252 -12.47 6.34 5.26
CA MET A 252 -11.97 5.54 6.39
C MET A 252 -13.07 5.21 7.40
N GLU A 253 -13.95 6.17 7.71
CA GLU A 253 -15.08 5.96 8.62
C GLU A 253 -16.06 4.92 8.06
N ILE A 254 -16.45 5.07 6.79
CA ILE A 254 -17.31 4.09 6.09
C ILE A 254 -16.65 2.71 6.09
N LEU A 255 -15.36 2.63 5.77
CA LEU A 255 -14.63 1.37 5.73
C LEU A 255 -14.53 0.73 7.13
N GLN A 256 -14.29 1.52 8.17
CA GLN A 256 -14.23 1.05 9.56
C GLN A 256 -15.58 0.50 10.03
N GLU A 257 -16.67 1.22 9.78
CA GLU A 257 -18.02 0.76 10.11
C GLU A 257 -18.31 -0.60 9.46
N ARG A 258 -17.87 -0.80 8.23
CA ARG A 258 -18.05 -2.07 7.50
C ARG A 258 -17.18 -3.20 8.04
N ILE A 259 -15.94 -2.90 8.42
CA ILE A 259 -15.06 -3.86 9.10
C ILE A 259 -15.73 -4.33 10.39
N ASP A 260 -16.23 -3.39 11.21
CA ASP A 260 -16.83 -3.68 12.51
C ASP A 260 -18.15 -4.45 12.37
N ASN A 261 -19.00 -4.07 11.42
CA ASN A 261 -20.25 -4.77 11.12
C ASN A 261 -20.04 -6.20 10.58
N LYS A 262 -18.90 -6.47 9.92
CA LYS A 262 -18.53 -7.84 9.48
C LYS A 262 -17.98 -8.68 10.64
N ALA A 263 -17.53 -8.06 11.73
CA ALA A 263 -17.02 -8.73 12.92
C ALA A 263 -18.11 -9.11 13.93
N LEU A 264 -19.32 -8.56 13.81
CA LEU A 264 -20.51 -9.02 14.55
C LEU A 264 -21.11 -10.25 13.86
N PRO A 265 -21.23 -11.41 14.53
CA PRO A 265 -22.03 -12.50 13.99
C PRO A 265 -23.48 -12.03 13.94
N SER A 266 -24.10 -12.15 12.77
CA SER A 266 -25.54 -11.99 12.58
C SER A 266 -26.28 -12.93 13.53
N ASN A 267 -26.80 -12.39 14.62
CA ASN A 267 -27.81 -13.07 15.42
C ASN A 267 -29.06 -13.22 14.54
N LEU A 268 -29.24 -14.41 13.96
CA LEU A 268 -30.58 -14.92 13.67
C LEU A 268 -30.61 -16.43 13.92
N ASP A 269 -31.48 -16.78 14.87
CA ASP A 269 -32.04 -18.08 15.21
C ASP A 269 -31.11 -19.19 15.74
N LEU A 270 -31.29 -19.50 17.03
CA LEU A 270 -31.82 -20.80 17.48
C LEU A 270 -32.18 -20.74 18.97
N ALA A 271 -33.45 -20.45 19.24
CA ALA A 271 -34.10 -20.99 20.41
C ALA A 271 -34.08 -22.53 20.32
N THR A 272 -33.88 -23.18 21.46
CA THR A 272 -34.20 -24.59 21.76
C THR A 272 -33.49 -25.67 20.93
N ASN A 273 -32.36 -26.17 21.44
CA ASN A 273 -32.15 -27.59 21.78
C ASN A 273 -30.65 -27.87 21.98
N PHE A 274 -30.23 -27.96 23.25
CA PHE A 274 -28.93 -28.54 23.62
C PHE A 274 -29.08 -30.05 23.84
N PRO A 275 -28.27 -30.87 23.16
CA PRO A 275 -27.63 -32.02 23.80
C PRO A 275 -26.18 -31.65 24.11
N LYS A 276 -25.83 -31.74 25.39
CA LYS A 276 -24.44 -31.64 25.86
C LYS A 276 -23.57 -32.71 25.20
N LEU A 277 -22.49 -32.34 24.52
CA LEU A 277 -21.29 -33.19 24.39
C LEU A 277 -19.99 -32.36 24.38
N THR A 278 -19.02 -32.97 25.06
CA THR A 278 -17.64 -32.67 25.49
C THR A 278 -16.67 -31.93 24.54
N PRO A 279 -15.53 -31.42 25.07
CA PRO A 279 -14.70 -30.42 24.40
C PRO A 279 -13.84 -31.02 23.28
N LYS A 280 -14.06 -30.56 22.05
CA LYS A 280 -13.09 -30.64 20.96
C LYS A 280 -13.04 -29.31 20.22
N SER A 281 -11.85 -28.71 20.24
CA SER A 281 -11.28 -27.79 19.25
C SER A 281 -12.28 -27.01 18.37
N ILE A 282 -12.48 -25.72 18.71
CA ILE A 282 -13.16 -24.77 17.83
C ILE A 282 -12.09 -24.15 16.90
N PRO A 283 -12.25 -24.22 15.56
CA PRO A 283 -11.46 -23.41 14.64
C PRO A 283 -12.04 -21.99 14.58
N VAL A 284 -11.21 -20.98 14.89
CA VAL A 284 -11.56 -19.58 14.67
C VAL A 284 -11.42 -19.27 13.17
N ASN A 285 -12.55 -18.95 12.55
CA ASN A 285 -12.69 -18.72 11.12
C ASN A 285 -12.31 -17.27 10.76
N LEU A 286 -11.01 -16.96 10.77
CA LEU A 286 -10.44 -15.77 10.11
C LEU A 286 -10.12 -16.12 8.65
N SER A 287 -10.53 -15.28 7.71
CA SER A 287 -10.31 -15.47 6.26
C SER A 287 -8.83 -15.67 5.93
N ASP A 288 -8.52 -16.65 5.06
CA ASP A 288 -7.17 -17.11 4.71
C ASP A 288 -6.18 -16.00 4.27
N SER A 289 -6.69 -14.87 3.76
CA SER A 289 -5.87 -13.72 3.32
C SER A 289 -5.31 -12.90 4.49
N THR A 290 -6.08 -12.76 5.57
CA THR A 290 -5.62 -12.11 6.82
C THR A 290 -4.61 -13.00 7.51
N LYS A 291 -4.85 -14.33 7.53
CA LYS A 291 -3.86 -15.31 7.98
C LYS A 291 -2.58 -15.26 7.16
N GLN A 292 -2.61 -14.98 5.86
CA GLN A 292 -1.39 -14.83 5.06
C GLN A 292 -0.58 -13.58 5.43
N LEU A 293 -1.20 -12.42 5.57
CA LEU A 293 -0.49 -11.21 6.01
C LEU A 293 -0.01 -11.35 7.46
N THR A 294 -0.86 -11.81 8.38
CA THR A 294 -0.47 -12.06 9.78
C THR A 294 0.57 -13.16 9.90
N SER A 295 0.52 -14.25 9.10
CA SER A 295 1.57 -15.29 9.13
C SER A 295 2.86 -14.89 8.41
N ILE A 296 2.81 -14.02 7.40
CA ILE A 296 4.00 -13.41 6.80
C ILE A 296 4.63 -12.40 7.77
N ILE A 297 3.80 -11.65 8.51
CA ILE A 297 4.21 -10.75 9.59
C ILE A 297 4.78 -11.56 10.76
N GLU A 298 4.12 -12.63 11.23
CA GLU A 298 4.62 -13.59 12.24
C GLU A 298 5.88 -14.36 11.76
N PHE A 299 6.05 -14.54 10.44
CA PHE A 299 7.25 -15.12 9.84
C PHE A 299 8.40 -14.12 9.77
N ALA A 300 8.11 -12.85 9.47
CA ALA A 300 9.04 -11.74 9.64
C ALA A 300 9.41 -11.56 11.13
N ASP A 301 8.48 -11.79 12.05
CA ASP A 301 8.60 -11.74 13.51
C ASP A 301 9.69 -12.68 14.06
N ARG A 302 9.92 -13.82 13.40
CA ARG A 302 11.03 -14.74 13.73
C ARG A 302 12.37 -14.38 13.08
N SER A 303 12.40 -13.38 12.21
CA SER A 303 13.49 -13.13 11.26
C SER A 303 14.17 -11.76 11.43
N VAL A 304 13.65 -10.85 12.26
CA VAL A 304 14.21 -9.50 12.48
C VAL A 304 15.53 -9.47 13.28
N GLY A 305 16.09 -10.64 13.63
CA GLY A 305 17.50 -10.76 14.04
C GLY A 305 18.50 -10.55 12.89
N ILE A 306 18.28 -9.55 12.03
CA ILE A 306 19.14 -9.27 10.88
C ILE A 306 20.22 -8.27 11.30
N ASP A 307 21.45 -8.74 11.43
CA ASP A 307 22.63 -7.89 11.55
C ASP A 307 23.04 -7.40 10.15
N LEU A 308 22.35 -6.37 9.66
CA LEU A 308 22.55 -5.76 8.33
C LEU A 308 23.84 -4.93 8.22
N ASN A 309 24.72 -4.93 9.23
CA ASN A 309 25.97 -4.15 9.22
C ASN A 309 27.16 -4.89 8.59
N ARG A 310 26.97 -6.14 8.14
CA ARG A 310 28.11 -6.97 7.70
C ARG A 310 28.62 -6.74 6.27
N ASP A 311 27.88 -6.00 5.44
CA ASP A 311 28.21 -5.85 4.00
C ASP A 311 28.46 -4.39 3.57
N LEU A 312 28.90 -3.52 4.48
CA LEU A 312 29.38 -2.16 4.14
C LEU A 312 30.85 -1.96 4.56
N SER A 313 31.71 -2.92 4.22
CA SER A 313 33.18 -2.78 4.25
C SER A 313 33.77 -3.06 2.88
#